data_AF-A0A3N9P9G8-F1
#
_entry.id   AF-A0A3N9P9G8-F1
#
_cell.length_a   1.000
_cell.length_b   1.000
_cell.length_c   1.000
_cell.angle_alpha   90.00
_cell.angle_beta   90.00
_cell.angle_gamma   90.00
#
_symmetry.space_group_name_H-M   'P 1'
#
loop_
_entity.id
_entity.type
_entity.pdbx_description
1 polymer ?
#
loop_
_entity_poly.entity_id
_entity_poly.type
_entity_poly.pdbx_seq_one_letter_code
_entity_poly.pdbx_strand_id
1 'polypeptide(L)'
;MTLILGYQFEEYSIPLSFANRYFILESAPDGLKVSVLLDLEEAPVFDILKNEPVGSPHSNIVNSVPGVFAVKDNTGRPVYQLQIGAEARAALTLEDGSELEVRFSGDKIQAGKLEADNTKFGGGIGVKVSPEGTVGIGNYLPYHLLKWFV
;
A
#
# COMPACT_ATOMS: atom_id res chain seq x y z
N MET A 1 14.84 10.34 6.67
CA MET A 1 15.33 9.69 5.46
C MET A 1 15.63 8.21 5.69
N THR A 2 15.03 7.36 4.85
CA THR A 2 15.23 5.91 4.74
C THR A 2 15.20 5.55 3.25
N LEU A 3 16.06 4.65 2.81
CA LEU A 3 16.06 4.11 1.46
C LEU A 3 15.22 2.84 1.43
N ILE A 4 14.24 2.81 0.53
CA ILE A 4 13.42 1.63 0.24
C ILE A 4 13.70 1.24 -1.20
N LEU A 5 14.38 0.10 -1.39
CA LEU A 5 14.92 -0.31 -2.70
C LEU A 5 15.77 0.77 -3.39
N GLY A 6 16.51 1.55 -2.61
CA GLY A 6 17.37 2.63 -3.11
C GLY A 6 16.64 3.95 -3.40
N TYR A 7 15.32 4.01 -3.30
CA TYR A 7 14.55 5.26 -3.37
C TYR A 7 14.48 5.91 -2.00
N GLN A 8 14.69 7.22 -1.93
CA GLN A 8 14.62 7.98 -0.68
C GLN A 8 13.17 8.18 -0.25
N PHE A 9 12.87 7.85 0.99
CA PHE A 9 11.62 8.13 1.68
C PHE A 9 11.92 8.99 2.91
N GLU A 10 11.14 10.04 3.11
CA GLU A 10 11.28 10.90 4.29
C GLU A 10 10.41 10.39 5.45
N GLU A 11 9.68 11.25 6.16
CA GLU A 11 8.78 10.79 7.22
C GLU A 11 7.64 9.94 6.63
N TYR A 12 7.86 8.62 6.59
CA TYR A 12 6.93 7.66 6.03
C TYR A 12 6.26 6.79 7.10
N SER A 13 5.13 6.19 6.73
CA SER A 13 4.44 5.15 7.48
C SER A 13 4.03 4.00 6.57
N ILE A 14 3.74 2.84 7.17
CA ILE A 14 3.21 1.66 6.45
C ILE A 14 1.84 1.33 7.04
N PRO A 15 0.79 2.10 6.70
CA PRO A 15 -0.53 1.93 7.31
C PRO A 15 -1.21 0.61 6.96
N LEU A 16 -0.95 0.03 5.78
CA LEU A 16 -1.71 -1.11 5.29
C LEU A 16 -0.80 -2.17 4.68
N SER A 17 -1.04 -3.42 5.05
CA SER A 17 -0.64 -4.58 4.25
C SER A 17 -1.85 -5.37 3.76
N PHE A 18 -1.87 -5.73 2.47
CA PHE A 18 -2.90 -6.57 1.85
C PHE A 18 -2.30 -7.40 0.72
N ALA A 19 -2.55 -8.71 0.67
CA ALA A 19 -2.11 -9.60 -0.41
C ALA A 19 -0.63 -9.39 -0.83
N ASN A 20 0.28 -9.46 0.16
CA ASN A 20 1.73 -9.21 0.04
C ASN A 20 2.13 -7.82 -0.46
N ARG A 21 1.20 -6.85 -0.42
CA ARG A 21 1.47 -5.46 -0.76
C ARG A 21 1.49 -4.61 0.48
N TYR A 22 2.45 -3.71 0.55
CA TYR A 22 2.66 -2.78 1.66
C TYR A 22 2.48 -1.36 1.12
N PHE A 23 1.46 -0.69 1.62
CA PHE A 23 1.16 0.70 1.26
C PHE A 23 2.04 1.59 2.14
N ILE A 24 2.84 2.42 1.49
CA ILE A 24 3.81 3.31 2.11
C ILE A 24 3.36 4.74 1.84
N LEU A 25 3.15 5.51 2.90
CA LEU A 25 2.68 6.88 2.81
C LEU A 25 3.76 7.85 3.25
N GLU A 26 3.99 8.90 2.46
CA GLU A 26 4.77 10.08 2.85
C GLU A 26 3.88 11.32 2.82
N SER A 27 4.06 12.21 3.79
CA SER A 27 3.44 13.54 3.75
C SER A 27 4.15 14.41 2.69
N ALA A 28 3.36 15.13 1.89
CA ALA A 28 3.86 16.11 0.93
C ALA A 28 3.06 17.43 1.03
N PRO A 29 3.61 18.57 0.57
CA PRO A 29 2.92 19.87 0.64
C PRO A 29 1.57 19.90 -0.09
N ASP A 30 1.40 19.06 -1.11
CA ASP A 30 0.24 18.97 -2.01
C ASP A 30 -0.68 17.76 -1.73
N GLY A 31 -0.41 16.99 -0.67
CA GLY A 31 -1.22 15.84 -0.27
C GLY A 31 -0.38 14.66 0.20
N LEU A 32 -0.85 13.44 -0.08
CA LEU A 32 -0.13 12.22 0.25
C LEU A 32 0.64 11.69 -0.97
N LYS A 33 1.88 11.27 -0.74
CA LYS A 33 2.60 10.39 -1.67
C LYS A 33 2.37 8.95 -1.22
N VAL A 34 1.85 8.15 -2.13
CA VAL A 34 1.58 6.73 -1.93
C VAL A 34 2.55 5.94 -2.79
N SER A 35 3.23 4.99 -2.17
CA SER A 35 3.92 3.91 -2.87
C SER A 35 3.32 2.58 -2.42
N VAL A 36 3.28 1.59 -3.31
CA VAL A 36 2.80 0.24 -2.99
C VAL A 36 3.89 -0.74 -3.35
N LEU A 37 4.52 -1.30 -2.33
CA LEU A 37 5.59 -2.29 -2.44
C LEU A 37 4.97 -3.69 -2.49
N LEU A 38 5.18 -4.41 -3.58
CA LEU A 38 4.85 -5.83 -3.72
C LEU A 38 6.02 -6.68 -3.24
N ASP A 39 5.76 -7.54 -2.27
CA ASP A 39 6.72 -8.49 -1.74
C ASP A 39 6.73 -9.79 -2.55
N LEU A 40 7.90 -10.07 -3.13
CA LEU A 40 8.23 -11.28 -3.88
C LEU A 40 9.41 -12.01 -3.21
N GLU A 41 9.49 -11.90 -1.88
CA GLU A 41 10.54 -12.43 -1.01
C GLU A 41 11.92 -11.82 -1.29
N GLU A 42 12.64 -12.35 -2.29
CA GLU A 42 14.02 -11.96 -2.58
C GLU A 42 14.14 -10.77 -3.55
N ALA A 43 13.06 -10.40 -4.23
CA ALA A 43 13.07 -9.32 -5.21
C ALA A 43 11.78 -8.48 -5.15
N PRO A 44 11.50 -7.79 -4.04
CA PRO A 44 10.33 -6.91 -3.96
C PRO A 44 10.42 -5.78 -4.99
N VAL A 45 9.27 -5.33 -5.45
CA VAL A 45 9.14 -4.31 -6.50
C VAL A 45 8.03 -3.34 -6.16
N PHE A 46 8.09 -2.12 -6.69
CA PHE A 46 6.98 -1.17 -6.56
C PHE A 46 5.94 -1.38 -7.67
N ASP A 47 4.67 -1.52 -7.29
CA ASP A 47 3.56 -1.34 -8.23
C ASP A 47 3.40 0.16 -8.52
N ILE A 48 3.26 0.94 -7.44
CA ILE A 48 3.16 2.40 -7.47
C ILE A 48 4.36 2.96 -6.68
N LEU A 49 5.03 3.98 -7.20
CA LEU A 49 6.10 4.70 -6.51
C LEU A 49 5.79 6.19 -6.54
N LYS A 50 5.56 6.77 -5.36
CA LYS A 50 5.31 8.21 -5.17
C LYS A 50 4.25 8.76 -6.13
N ASN A 51 3.09 8.10 -6.16
CA ASN A 51 1.94 8.41 -7.02
C ASN A 51 2.13 8.12 -8.52
N GLU A 52 3.23 7.48 -8.93
CA GLU A 52 3.46 7.09 -10.31
C GLU A 52 3.40 5.56 -10.48
N PRO A 53 2.79 5.04 -11.54
CA PRO A 53 2.81 3.61 -11.83
C PRO A 53 4.19 3.23 -12.37
N VAL A 54 4.87 2.30 -11.71
CA VAL A 54 6.19 1.83 -12.17
C VAL A 54 6.04 0.61 -13.08
N GLY A 55 4.95 -0.15 -12.90
CA GLY A 55 4.68 -1.38 -13.62
C GLY A 55 5.60 -2.51 -13.18
N SER A 56 5.11 -3.75 -13.27
CA SER A 56 5.92 -4.93 -12.99
C SER A 56 5.41 -6.10 -13.84
N PRO A 57 6.22 -7.16 -14.07
CA PRO A 57 5.71 -8.36 -14.73
C PRO A 57 4.66 -9.12 -13.87
N HIS A 58 4.44 -8.70 -12.62
CA HIS A 58 3.54 -9.34 -11.66
C HIS A 58 2.23 -8.58 -11.47
N SER A 59 2.15 -7.34 -11.97
CA SER A 59 0.99 -6.48 -11.83
C SER A 59 0.73 -5.69 -13.12
N ASN A 60 -0.52 -5.66 -13.55
CA ASN A 60 -0.99 -4.78 -14.61
C ASN A 60 -1.70 -3.58 -13.98
N ILE A 61 -1.20 -2.37 -14.25
CA ILE A 61 -1.68 -1.13 -13.64
C ILE A 61 -2.32 -0.27 -14.73
N VAL A 62 -3.60 0.02 -14.55
CA VAL A 62 -4.38 0.88 -15.45
C VAL A 62 -4.63 2.20 -14.74
N ASN A 63 -4.18 3.30 -15.34
CA ASN A 63 -4.43 4.67 -14.89
C ASN A 63 -5.26 5.40 -15.97
N SER A 64 -6.55 5.11 -16.03
CA SER A 64 -7.48 5.70 -17.01
C SER A 64 -8.05 7.06 -16.56
N VAL A 65 -8.00 7.34 -15.26
CA VAL A 65 -8.44 8.60 -14.66
C VAL A 65 -7.29 9.12 -13.80
N PRO A 66 -6.86 10.38 -13.96
CA PRO A 66 -5.75 10.93 -13.17
C PRO A 66 -5.91 10.70 -11.67
N GLY A 67 -4.87 10.14 -11.05
CA GLY A 67 -4.86 9.81 -9.63
C GLY A 67 -5.62 8.54 -9.26
N VAL A 68 -6.15 7.77 -10.21
CA VAL A 68 -6.81 6.48 -9.98
C VAL A 68 -6.04 5.35 -10.65
N PHE A 69 -5.54 4.42 -9.85
CA PHE A 69 -4.77 3.26 -10.27
C PHE A 69 -5.56 1.98 -10.00
N ALA A 70 -6.04 1.33 -11.06
CA ALA A 70 -6.60 -0.01 -10.97
C ALA A 70 -5.50 -1.04 -11.18
N VAL A 71 -5.23 -1.87 -10.18
CA VAL A 71 -4.17 -2.87 -10.19
C VAL A 71 -4.75 -4.27 -10.27
N LYS A 72 -4.27 -5.02 -11.26
CA LYS A 72 -4.59 -6.43 -11.48
C LYS A 72 -3.33 -7.26 -11.35
N ASP A 73 -3.47 -8.52 -10.97
CA ASP A 73 -2.36 -9.47 -11.03
C ASP A 73 -2.05 -9.90 -12.47
N ASN A 74 -1.05 -10.75 -12.63
CA ASN A 74 -0.63 -11.30 -13.93
C ASN A 74 -1.69 -12.20 -14.60
N THR A 75 -2.70 -12.67 -13.86
CA THR A 75 -3.84 -13.43 -14.41
C THR A 75 -4.96 -12.52 -14.91
N GLY A 76 -4.86 -11.22 -14.63
CA GLY A 76 -5.87 -10.22 -14.96
C GLY A 76 -6.95 -10.06 -13.88
N ARG A 77 -6.80 -10.73 -12.73
CA ARG A 77 -7.72 -10.59 -11.60
C ARG A 77 -7.50 -9.24 -10.91
N PRO A 78 -8.57 -8.48 -10.58
CA PRO A 78 -8.43 -7.27 -9.78
C PRO A 78 -7.84 -7.56 -8.40
N VAL A 79 -6.92 -6.71 -7.95
CA VAL A 79 -6.31 -6.78 -6.61
C VAL A 79 -6.72 -5.59 -5.77
N TYR A 80 -6.52 -4.38 -6.28
CA TYR A 80 -7.00 -3.16 -5.63
C TYR A 80 -7.18 -2.02 -6.63
N GLN A 81 -7.99 -1.04 -6.26
CA GLN A 81 -8.04 0.26 -6.90
C GLN A 81 -7.61 1.33 -5.90
N LEU A 82 -6.58 2.10 -6.23
CA LEU A 82 -6.06 3.20 -5.41
C LEU A 82 -6.47 4.53 -6.02
N GLN A 83 -7.12 5.38 -5.24
CA GLN A 83 -7.42 6.76 -5.58
C GLN A 83 -6.57 7.68 -4.70
N ILE A 84 -5.85 8.60 -5.31
CA ILE A 84 -4.92 9.52 -4.65
C ILE A 84 -5.41 10.96 -4.87
N GLY A 85 -5.62 11.69 -3.77
CA GLY A 85 -5.92 13.11 -3.75
C GLY A 85 -5.40 13.75 -2.46
N ALA A 86 -6.16 14.68 -1.87
CA ALA A 86 -5.84 15.22 -0.53
C ALA A 86 -5.86 14.13 0.56
N GLU A 87 -6.70 13.12 0.37
CA GLU A 87 -6.69 11.83 1.07
C GLU A 87 -6.44 10.72 0.05
N ALA A 88 -5.97 9.56 0.50
CA ALA A 88 -5.88 8.38 -0.34
C ALA A 88 -6.97 7.37 0.05
N ARG A 89 -7.46 6.61 -0.93
CA ARG A 89 -8.44 5.53 -0.72
C ARG A 89 -8.05 4.31 -1.53
N ALA A 90 -8.12 3.13 -0.92
CA ALA A 90 -7.92 1.86 -1.59
C ALA A 90 -9.19 1.01 -1.49
N ALA A 91 -9.74 0.57 -2.62
CA ALA A 91 -10.72 -0.50 -2.67
C ALA A 91 -9.98 -1.82 -2.90
N LEU A 92 -9.97 -2.71 -1.91
CA LEU A 92 -9.27 -3.99 -1.97
C LEU A 92 -10.23 -5.08 -2.47
N THR A 93 -9.86 -5.82 -3.52
CA THR A 93 -10.67 -6.94 -4.03
C THR A 93 -10.35 -8.21 -3.26
N LEU A 94 -11.31 -8.72 -2.51
CA LEU A 94 -11.17 -9.91 -1.67
C LEU A 94 -11.25 -11.21 -2.49
N GLU A 95 -10.96 -12.34 -1.85
CA GLU A 95 -10.98 -13.65 -2.48
C GLU A 95 -12.36 -14.06 -3.02
N ASP A 96 -13.42 -13.65 -2.33
CA ASP A 96 -14.82 -13.89 -2.73
C ASP A 96 -15.32 -12.92 -3.82
N GLY A 97 -14.47 -11.97 -4.24
CA GLY A 97 -14.78 -10.95 -5.24
C GLY A 97 -15.49 -9.71 -4.69
N SER A 98 -15.78 -9.65 -3.39
CA SER A 98 -16.26 -8.42 -2.75
C SER A 98 -15.14 -7.39 -2.57
N GLU A 99 -15.51 -6.16 -2.24
CA GLU A 99 -14.55 -5.07 -2.04
C GLU A 99 -14.55 -4.58 -0.58
N LEU A 100 -13.36 -4.35 -0.04
CA LEU A 100 -13.16 -3.65 1.23
C LEU A 100 -12.55 -2.28 0.97
N GLU A 101 -13.25 -1.22 1.33
CA GLU A 101 -12.71 0.14 1.28
C GLU A 101 -11.80 0.43 2.48
N VAL A 102 -10.63 0.98 2.19
CA VAL A 102 -9.66 1.51 3.14
C VAL A 102 -9.39 2.98 2.82
N ARG A 103 -9.44 3.84 3.83
CA ARG A 103 -9.14 5.27 3.71
C ARG A 103 -7.90 5.61 4.48
N PHE A 104 -7.08 6.50 3.90
CA PHE A 104 -5.87 7.01 4.50
C PHE A 104 -5.94 8.54 4.60
N SER A 105 -5.77 9.06 5.81
CA SER A 105 -5.42 10.45 6.05
C SER A 105 -3.95 10.55 6.49
N GLY A 106 -3.45 11.77 6.68
CA GLY A 106 -2.09 11.99 7.16
C GLY A 106 -1.80 11.34 8.51
N ASP A 107 -2.82 11.17 9.35
CA ASP A 107 -2.72 10.72 10.74
C ASP A 107 -3.52 9.45 11.07
N LYS A 108 -4.43 9.00 10.19
CA LYS A 108 -5.32 7.87 10.45
C LYS A 108 -5.48 6.93 9.26
N ILE A 109 -5.83 5.70 9.58
CA ILE A 109 -6.32 4.70 8.64
C ILE A 109 -7.69 4.19 9.11
N GLN A 110 -8.62 4.07 8.16
CA GLN A 110 -9.90 3.41 8.37
C GLN A 110 -10.04 2.24 7.40
N ALA A 111 -10.24 1.03 7.91
CA ALA A 111 -10.51 -0.18 7.12
C ALA A 111 -11.86 -0.77 7.55
N GLY A 112 -12.90 -0.58 6.73
CA GLY A 112 -14.27 -0.90 7.13
C GLY A 112 -14.71 -0.15 8.40
N LYS A 113 -15.02 -0.88 9.48
CA LYS A 113 -15.42 -0.31 10.78
C LYS A 113 -14.24 -0.04 11.72
N LEU A 114 -13.03 -0.45 11.34
CA LEU A 114 -11.84 -0.31 12.16
C LEU A 114 -11.15 1.02 11.84
N GLU A 115 -10.81 1.78 12.88
CA GLU A 115 -10.00 3.00 12.80
C GLU A 115 -8.74 2.81 13.66
N ALA A 116 -7.60 3.24 13.14
CA ALA A 116 -6.33 3.24 13.85
C ALA A 116 -5.48 4.45 13.43
N ASP A 117 -4.50 4.81 14.25
CA ASP A 117 -3.51 5.81 13.89
C ASP A 117 -2.66 5.32 12.71
N ASN A 118 -2.29 6.26 11.82
CA ASN A 118 -1.35 6.01 10.73
C ASN A 118 0.07 5.98 11.30
N THR A 119 0.35 4.93 12.07
CA THR A 119 1.52 4.91 12.94
C THR A 119 2.83 4.81 12.17
N LYS A 120 3.75 5.73 12.50
CA LYS A 120 5.17 5.72 12.15
C LYS A 120 5.90 4.67 13.01
N PHE A 121 5.82 3.40 12.65
CA PHE A 121 6.59 2.36 13.35
C PHE A 121 7.84 2.02 12.55
N GLY A 122 9.01 2.03 13.19
CA GLY A 122 10.28 1.59 12.63
C GLY A 122 10.27 0.11 12.23
N GLY A 123 9.57 -0.21 11.14
CA GLY A 123 9.32 -1.56 10.64
C GLY A 123 7.92 -2.13 10.93
N GLY A 124 7.01 -1.37 11.53
CA GLY A 124 5.66 -1.84 11.86
C GLY A 124 4.61 -1.45 10.83
N ILE A 125 3.58 -2.28 10.70
CA ILE A 125 2.42 -2.12 9.83
C ILE A 125 1.22 -1.76 10.70
N GLY A 126 0.48 -0.72 10.32
CA GLY A 126 -0.71 -0.25 11.06
C GLY A 126 -1.85 -1.27 11.05
N VAL A 127 -2.34 -1.61 9.86
CA VAL A 127 -3.46 -2.52 9.62
C VAL A 127 -3.05 -3.60 8.64
N LYS A 128 -3.42 -4.84 8.93
CA LYS A 128 -3.33 -5.96 8.00
C LYS A 128 -4.73 -6.39 7.58
N VAL A 129 -4.97 -6.44 6.28
CA VAL A 129 -6.16 -7.03 5.70
C VAL A 129 -5.76 -8.34 5.04
N SER A 130 -6.40 -9.44 5.42
CA SER A 130 -6.20 -10.73 4.76
C SER A 130 -7.00 -10.81 3.45
N PRO A 131 -6.59 -11.65 2.48
CA PRO A 131 -7.36 -11.85 1.25
C PRO A 131 -8.82 -12.27 1.48
N GLU A 132 -9.11 -12.94 2.59
CA GLU A 132 -10.45 -13.35 3.02
C GLU A 132 -11.24 -12.23 3.71
N GLY A 133 -10.67 -11.03 3.85
CA GLY A 133 -11.34 -9.85 4.41
C GLY A 133 -11.17 -9.65 5.92
N THR A 134 -10.35 -10.47 6.60
CA THR A 134 -10.10 -10.28 8.04
C THR A 134 -9.20 -9.07 8.26
N VAL A 135 -9.61 -8.16 9.14
CA VAL A 135 -8.86 -6.94 9.47
C VAL A 135 -8.23 -7.06 10.86
N GLY A 136 -6.92 -6.84 10.96
CA GLY A 136 -6.17 -6.81 12.23
C GLY A 136 -5.30 -5.56 12.37
N ILE A 137 -5.00 -5.16 13.60
CA ILE A 137 -4.13 -4.02 13.94
C ILE A 137 -2.78 -4.53 14.39
N GLY A 138 -1.71 -3.87 13.94
CA GLY A 138 -0.35 -4.09 14.41
C GLY A 138 0.24 -5.37 13.85
N ASN A 139 1.16 -5.23 12.90
CA ASN A 139 1.98 -6.32 12.41
C ASN A 139 3.41 -5.84 12.17
N TYR A 140 4.37 -6.76 12.08
CA TYR A 140 5.73 -6.42 11.65
C TYR A 140 5.87 -6.62 10.16
N LEU A 141 6.70 -5.79 9.52
CA LEU A 141 7.26 -6.13 8.22
C LEU A 141 7.93 -7.50 8.31
N PRO A 142 7.73 -8.39 7.33
CA PRO A 142 8.49 -9.62 7.22
C PRO A 142 10.00 -9.36 7.32
N TYR A 143 10.71 -10.24 8.01
CA TYR A 143 12.14 -10.07 8.27
C TYR A 143 12.97 -9.92 7.00
N HIS A 144 12.62 -10.65 5.93
CA HIS A 144 13.31 -10.56 4.64
C HIS A 144 13.11 -9.21 3.95
N LEU A 145 12.07 -8.45 4.29
CA LEU A 145 11.87 -7.10 3.76
C LEU A 145 12.73 -6.06 4.48
N LEU A 146 13.08 -6.27 5.74
CA LEU A 146 13.80 -5.28 6.55
C LEU A 146 15.14 -4.87 5.91
N LYS A 147 15.82 -5.78 5.21
CA LYS A 147 17.08 -5.50 4.51
C LYS A 147 16.95 -4.44 3.40
N TRP A 148 15.72 -4.18 2.94
CA TRP A 148 15.44 -3.22 1.88
C TRP A 148 15.08 -1.83 2.41
N PHE A 149 14.94 -1.65 3.73
CA PHE A 149 14.58 -0.40 4.40
C PHE A 149 15.79 0.10 5.22
N VAL A 150 16.71 0.83 4.59
CA VAL A 150 18.03 1.19 5.15
C VAL A 150 18.28 2.68 5.33
#